data_AF-A0A2G2GK41-F1
#
_entry.id   AF-A0A2G2GK41-F1
#
_cell.length_a   1.000
_cell.length_b   1.000
_cell.length_c   1.000
_cell.angle_alpha   90.00
_cell.angle_beta   90.00
_cell.angle_gamma   90.00
#
_symmetry.space_group_name_H-M   'P 1'
#
loop_
_entity.id
_entity.type
_entity.pdbx_description
1 polymer ?
#
loop_
_entity_poly.entity_id
_entity_poly.type
_entity_poly.pdbx_seq_one_letter_code
_entity_poly.pdbx_strand_id
1 'polypeptide(L)'
;MSIIGKIQSIKIIMTASLLMGIGGVYSGGVAFAAPATVDLRDNQTPIRSQGNRRSCITFSSTAALEAAYKRAGYGELDLSEQFFQYMNKMFWLHQWRDQQSKQAADQETQLGFSAGGSGSDYLGPLANGFRIPEETVWPYRSRDFTARDHPAIANKYNSPYWSKQKTKSDFNLEGGFLKKKHLTAARYYSGTGFNRISGRNKDTMIRAIENQLSARREVVIDMNMQYRISNSDNRDKRMLERCDTCTNRGAHSMLIVGYNRVSRDSTKHYFIVKNSWGINHNTTRTDGYTFITYDMLKATAYSAAYITGVTNPRPWPELANIGRWETKLGAWRGILDIYHVPGVMKQPFTNQGSSMRDARIGTFYNHKGKAYRVNGVMSGRKMTFWIDKNKPHVSYDRMIGTKYTMNRIHGEDLTVGRFTDNGSVTYAGYMKRKGTSAFREPTVKRDQSPRDIVGKWAMVYGTNAQRTAEFCITSVSSSGTIRGRGATAITGSFKPGEGGRHFRIRGINNNNGYIDAIRMSWHGNIATGESYWDNGRSRGGVLLKKIGTRCTN
;
A
#
# COMPACT_ATOMS: atom_id res chain seq x y z
N MET A 1 -51.78 -36.10 10.85
CA MET A 1 -50.95 -36.66 9.77
C MET A 1 -49.93 -35.61 9.37
N SER A 2 -48.66 -35.88 9.70
CA SER A 2 -47.53 -34.96 9.58
C SER A 2 -46.70 -35.34 8.35
N ILE A 3 -46.45 -34.39 7.45
CA ILE A 3 -45.45 -34.51 6.38
C ILE A 3 -44.48 -33.35 6.57
N ILE A 4 -43.36 -33.63 7.24
CA ILE A 4 -42.21 -32.74 7.36
C ILE A 4 -41.14 -33.26 6.39
N GLY A 5 -40.88 -32.50 5.33
CA GLY A 5 -39.77 -32.72 4.42
C GLY A 5 -38.44 -32.36 5.07
N LYS A 6 -37.55 -33.35 5.20
CA LYS A 6 -36.13 -33.16 5.56
C LYS A 6 -35.34 -32.83 4.30
N ILE A 7 -34.83 -31.60 4.23
CA ILE A 7 -33.73 -31.24 3.32
C ILE A 7 -32.43 -31.68 4.00
N GLN A 8 -31.73 -32.64 3.41
CA GLN A 8 -30.40 -33.07 3.83
C GLN A 8 -29.36 -32.01 3.44
N SER A 9 -28.72 -31.41 4.44
CA SER A 9 -27.50 -30.61 4.26
C SER A 9 -26.31 -31.54 4.02
N ILE A 10 -25.70 -31.44 2.84
CA ILE A 10 -24.41 -32.06 2.50
C ILE A 10 -23.33 -31.41 3.37
N LYS A 11 -22.87 -32.12 4.41
CA LYS A 11 -21.64 -31.80 5.14
C LYS A 11 -20.46 -32.40 4.37
N ILE A 12 -19.70 -31.56 3.69
CA ILE A 12 -18.37 -31.92 3.20
C ILE A 12 -17.45 -32.03 4.43
N ILE A 13 -17.21 -33.26 4.89
CA ILE A 13 -16.19 -33.57 5.88
C ILE A 13 -14.85 -33.59 5.13
N MET A 14 -14.04 -32.54 5.29
CA MET A 14 -12.61 -32.63 4.97
C MET A 14 -11.93 -33.44 6.07
N THR A 15 -11.64 -34.71 5.77
CA THR A 15 -10.80 -35.58 6.60
C THR A 15 -9.36 -35.07 6.52
N ALA A 16 -8.93 -34.34 7.55
CA ALA A 16 -7.51 -34.08 7.78
C ALA A 16 -6.86 -35.40 8.24
N SER A 17 -6.17 -36.07 7.32
CA SER A 17 -5.34 -37.24 7.67
C SER A 17 -4.08 -36.74 8.37
N LEU A 18 -4.09 -36.87 9.70
CA LEU A 18 -2.94 -36.66 10.57
C LEU A 18 -2.06 -37.93 10.50
N LEU A 19 -1.06 -37.94 9.61
CA LEU A 19 0.01 -38.94 9.70
C LEU A 19 0.99 -38.52 10.81
N MET A 20 0.89 -39.17 11.98
CA MET A 20 2.00 -39.23 12.93
C MET A 20 3.03 -40.22 12.37
N GLY A 21 4.11 -39.68 11.77
CA GLY A 21 5.27 -40.44 11.36
C GLY A 21 6.25 -40.58 12.52
N ILE A 22 6.46 -41.82 12.94
CA ILE A 22 7.47 -42.29 13.90
C ILE A 22 8.87 -41.90 13.42
N GLY A 23 9.71 -41.45 14.36
CA GLY A 23 11.11 -41.14 14.12
C GLY A 23 11.92 -42.38 13.75
N GLY A 24 12.76 -42.26 12.73
CA GLY A 24 13.71 -43.29 12.37
C GLY A 24 14.42 -43.01 11.05
N VAL A 25 15.74 -42.88 11.16
CA VAL A 25 16.76 -43.05 10.11
C VAL A 25 16.97 -41.87 9.15
N TYR A 26 18.14 -41.26 9.29
CA TYR A 26 18.80 -40.42 8.29
C TYR A 26 18.89 -41.18 6.96
N SER A 27 17.94 -40.94 6.06
CA SER A 27 18.12 -41.25 4.66
C SER A 27 19.13 -40.26 4.08
N GLY A 28 20.33 -40.74 3.78
CA GLY A 28 21.26 -40.10 2.87
C GLY A 28 20.57 -39.93 1.52
N GLY A 29 19.85 -38.82 1.36
CA GLY A 29 19.20 -38.47 0.11
C GLY A 29 20.29 -38.27 -0.93
N VAL A 30 20.33 -39.14 -1.92
CA VAL A 30 21.11 -38.93 -3.14
C VAL A 30 20.70 -37.55 -3.67
N ALA A 31 21.60 -36.58 -3.61
CA ALA A 31 21.34 -35.25 -4.13
C ALA A 31 21.13 -35.41 -5.65
N PHE A 32 19.88 -35.42 -6.09
CA PHE A 32 19.56 -35.46 -7.51
C PHE A 32 20.25 -34.26 -8.16
N ALA A 33 21.16 -34.55 -9.10
CA ALA A 33 21.84 -33.52 -9.87
C ALA A 33 20.78 -32.66 -10.57
N ALA A 34 20.90 -31.33 -10.46
CA ALA A 34 19.99 -30.41 -11.13
C ALA A 34 19.93 -30.72 -12.63
N PRO A 35 18.75 -30.72 -13.25
CA PRO A 35 18.58 -31.08 -14.66
C PRO A 35 19.51 -30.25 -15.55
N ALA A 36 19.93 -30.81 -16.69
CA ALA A 36 20.80 -30.11 -17.63
C ALA A 36 20.11 -28.92 -18.32
N THR A 37 18.78 -28.87 -18.28
CA THR A 37 18.00 -27.74 -18.79
C THR A 37 16.72 -27.54 -17.99
N VAL A 38 16.34 -26.28 -17.82
CA VAL A 38 15.06 -25.85 -17.28
C VAL A 38 14.53 -24.73 -18.16
N ASP A 39 13.25 -24.78 -18.50
CA ASP A 39 12.56 -23.74 -19.24
C ASP A 39 11.19 -23.45 -18.61
N LEU A 40 11.02 -22.22 -18.10
CA LEU A 40 9.79 -21.75 -17.47
C LEU A 40 9.07 -20.70 -18.34
N ARG A 41 9.39 -20.61 -19.63
CA ARG A 41 8.75 -19.64 -20.55
C ARG A 41 7.22 -19.81 -20.61
N ASP A 42 6.71 -21.04 -20.48
CA ASP A 42 5.27 -21.31 -20.45
C ASP A 42 4.55 -20.67 -19.24
N ASN A 43 5.29 -20.38 -18.16
CA ASN A 43 4.75 -19.70 -16.98
C ASN A 43 4.83 -18.16 -17.08
N GLN A 44 5.34 -17.62 -18.19
CA GLN A 44 5.48 -16.18 -18.35
C GLN A 44 4.26 -15.56 -19.02
N THR A 45 4.03 -14.29 -18.69
CA THR A 45 3.15 -13.37 -19.42
C THR A 45 3.89 -12.78 -20.64
N PRO A 46 3.21 -12.04 -21.53
CA PRO A 46 3.86 -11.39 -22.67
C PRO A 46 5.08 -10.52 -22.33
N ILE A 47 5.98 -10.33 -23.30
CA ILE A 47 7.15 -9.45 -23.17
C ILE A 47 6.71 -7.99 -23.12
N ARG A 48 7.24 -7.24 -22.15
CA ARG A 48 6.94 -5.82 -21.92
C ARG A 48 8.08 -4.92 -22.38
N SER A 49 7.81 -3.62 -22.50
CA SER A 49 8.84 -2.61 -22.81
C SER A 49 8.78 -1.43 -21.84
N GLN A 50 9.91 -1.18 -21.17
CA GLN A 50 10.10 -0.04 -20.26
C GLN A 50 10.33 1.30 -21.00
N GLY A 51 10.49 1.27 -22.33
CA GLY A 51 10.92 2.42 -23.11
C GLY A 51 12.15 3.12 -22.52
N ASN A 52 12.12 4.45 -22.45
CA ASN A 52 13.29 5.25 -22.06
C ASN A 52 13.39 5.54 -20.55
N ARG A 53 12.52 4.94 -19.73
CA ARG A 53 12.34 5.35 -18.32
C ARG A 53 13.26 4.74 -17.28
N ARG A 54 14.19 3.88 -17.71
CA ARG A 54 15.13 3.17 -16.81
C ARG A 54 14.42 2.44 -15.64
N SER A 55 13.21 1.94 -15.85
CA SER A 55 12.38 1.29 -14.81
C SER A 55 12.48 -0.24 -14.83
N CYS A 56 13.57 -0.81 -15.35
CA CYS A 56 13.81 -2.25 -15.44
C CYS A 56 13.57 -3.00 -14.12
N ILE A 57 13.94 -2.39 -12.99
CA ILE A 57 13.73 -2.93 -11.64
C ILE A 57 12.26 -3.24 -11.35
N THR A 58 11.34 -2.43 -11.85
CA THR A 58 9.92 -2.62 -11.61
C THR A 58 9.37 -3.68 -12.56
N PHE A 59 9.81 -3.69 -13.82
CA PHE A 59 9.42 -4.73 -14.78
C PHE A 59 9.88 -6.12 -14.36
N SER A 60 11.12 -6.28 -13.89
CA SER A 60 11.64 -7.58 -13.47
C SER A 60 10.87 -8.12 -12.26
N SER A 61 10.60 -7.28 -11.26
CA SER A 61 9.79 -7.66 -10.09
C SER A 61 8.33 -7.92 -10.41
N THR A 62 7.71 -7.13 -11.29
CA THR A 62 6.32 -7.34 -11.73
C THR A 62 6.21 -8.65 -12.50
N ALA A 63 7.12 -8.91 -13.45
CA ALA A 63 7.14 -10.16 -14.20
C ALA A 63 7.33 -11.39 -13.29
N ALA A 64 8.15 -11.29 -12.24
CA ALA A 64 8.29 -12.36 -11.26
C ALA A 64 6.98 -12.63 -10.51
N LEU A 65 6.25 -11.57 -10.14
CA LEU A 65 4.96 -11.68 -9.46
C LEU A 65 3.90 -12.30 -10.37
N GLU A 66 3.81 -11.83 -11.62
CA GLU A 66 2.90 -12.38 -12.63
C GLU A 66 3.16 -13.87 -12.87
N ALA A 67 4.43 -14.27 -13.05
CA ALA A 67 4.77 -15.67 -13.24
C ALA A 67 4.36 -16.52 -12.01
N ALA A 68 4.58 -16.00 -10.80
CA ALA A 68 4.18 -16.68 -9.57
C ALA A 68 2.65 -16.86 -9.48
N TYR A 69 1.87 -15.88 -9.91
CA TYR A 69 0.41 -15.99 -9.98
C TYR A 69 -0.06 -16.97 -11.07
N LYS A 70 0.55 -16.94 -12.26
CA LYS A 70 0.25 -17.88 -13.35
C LYS A 70 0.46 -19.32 -12.90
N ARG A 71 1.58 -19.61 -12.21
CA ARG A 71 1.85 -20.93 -11.59
C ARG A 71 0.87 -21.30 -10.48
N ALA A 72 0.35 -20.32 -9.74
CA ALA A 72 -0.65 -20.54 -8.71
C ALA A 72 -2.07 -20.71 -9.27
N GLY A 73 -2.25 -20.77 -10.60
CA GLY A 73 -3.53 -21.03 -11.25
C GLY A 73 -4.43 -19.80 -11.45
N TYR A 74 -3.89 -18.59 -11.29
CA TYR A 74 -4.65 -17.35 -11.48
C TYR A 74 -4.74 -16.88 -12.95
N GLY A 75 -4.13 -17.64 -13.87
CA GLY A 75 -4.08 -17.30 -15.29
C GLY A 75 -3.06 -16.22 -15.63
N GLU A 76 -3.21 -15.63 -16.82
CA GLU A 76 -2.35 -14.54 -17.27
C GLU A 76 -2.79 -13.22 -16.64
N LEU A 77 -1.83 -12.52 -16.05
CA LEU A 77 -2.04 -11.20 -15.46
C LEU A 77 -1.31 -10.13 -16.27
N ASP A 78 -1.82 -8.91 -16.18
CA ASP A 78 -1.17 -7.70 -16.66
C ASP A 78 -1.17 -6.69 -15.51
N LEU A 79 -0.07 -6.59 -14.77
CA LEU A 79 0.04 -5.79 -13.55
C LEU A 79 0.73 -4.45 -13.82
N SER A 80 0.27 -3.38 -13.16
CA SER A 80 0.73 -2.03 -13.44
C SER A 80 2.14 -1.71 -12.92
N GLU A 81 3.15 -1.71 -13.79
CA GLU A 81 4.49 -1.21 -13.43
C GLU A 81 4.47 0.29 -13.10
N GLN A 82 3.60 1.06 -13.74
CA GLN A 82 3.50 2.50 -13.45
C GLN A 82 3.01 2.76 -12.04
N PHE A 83 2.03 1.99 -11.56
CA PHE A 83 1.61 2.05 -10.17
C PHE A 83 2.76 1.63 -9.25
N PHE A 84 3.39 0.48 -9.52
CA PHE A 84 4.41 -0.06 -8.64
C PHE A 84 5.62 0.88 -8.52
N GLN A 85 6.13 1.39 -9.64
CA GLN A 85 7.23 2.36 -9.65
C GLN A 85 6.88 3.61 -8.86
N TYR A 86 5.70 4.20 -9.12
CA TYR A 86 5.33 5.49 -8.52
C TYR A 86 5.11 5.37 -7.02
N MET A 87 4.30 4.38 -6.62
CA MET A 87 3.89 4.24 -5.23
C MET A 87 5.02 3.70 -4.37
N ASN A 88 5.87 2.78 -4.87
CA ASN A 88 7.01 2.30 -4.08
C ASN A 88 8.04 3.43 -3.82
N LYS A 89 8.27 4.32 -4.79
CA LYS A 89 9.12 5.50 -4.60
C LYS A 89 8.54 6.49 -3.60
N MET A 90 7.23 6.73 -3.67
CA MET A 90 6.56 7.62 -2.71
C MET A 90 6.58 7.04 -1.29
N PHE A 91 6.41 5.72 -1.15
CA PHE A 91 6.43 5.00 0.13
C PHE A 91 7.84 4.78 0.68
N TRP A 92 8.86 4.97 -0.14
CA TRP A 92 10.23 4.79 0.30
C TRP A 92 10.58 5.76 1.42
N LEU A 93 11.09 5.23 2.53
CA LEU A 93 11.70 5.99 3.62
C LEU A 93 13.22 5.78 3.62
N HIS A 94 13.97 6.88 3.70
CA HIS A 94 15.42 6.82 3.88
C HIS A 94 15.80 6.23 5.24
N GLN A 95 17.06 5.79 5.38
CA GLN A 95 17.57 5.29 6.66
C GLN A 95 17.38 6.34 7.75
N TRP A 96 16.93 5.92 8.93
CA TRP A 96 16.69 6.84 10.04
C TRP A 96 17.97 7.59 10.44
N ARG A 97 19.14 6.95 10.38
CA ARG A 97 20.43 7.60 10.64
C ARG A 97 20.61 8.89 9.82
N ASP A 98 20.24 8.86 8.54
CA ASP A 98 20.36 10.01 7.62
C ASP A 98 19.25 11.05 7.84
N GLN A 99 18.31 10.77 8.73
CA GLN A 99 17.14 11.59 9.04
C GLN A 99 17.21 12.17 10.46
N GLN A 100 18.10 11.69 11.32
CA GLN A 100 18.23 12.13 12.72
C GLN A 100 18.52 13.63 12.83
N SER A 101 19.42 14.15 11.99
CA SER A 101 19.81 15.57 11.98
C SER A 101 18.83 16.48 11.24
N LYS A 102 17.81 15.91 10.59
CA LYS A 102 16.84 16.67 9.79
C LYS A 102 15.70 17.21 10.64
N GLN A 103 15.01 18.18 10.09
CA GLN A 103 13.78 18.72 10.63
C GLN A 103 12.55 17.99 10.06
N ALA A 104 11.41 18.17 10.72
CA ALA A 104 10.13 17.60 10.28
C ALA A 104 9.70 18.05 8.87
N ALA A 105 10.19 19.21 8.42
CA ALA A 105 9.87 19.77 7.10
C ALA A 105 10.75 19.22 5.97
N ASP A 106 11.91 18.63 6.29
CA ASP A 106 12.86 18.15 5.28
C ASP A 106 12.37 16.86 4.61
N GLN A 107 12.88 16.51 3.44
CA GLN A 107 12.46 15.30 2.73
C GLN A 107 12.84 14.00 3.46
N GLU A 108 11.89 13.06 3.51
CA GLU A 108 12.15 11.67 3.94
C GLU A 108 11.74 10.62 2.90
N THR A 109 11.07 11.04 1.82
CA THR A 109 10.56 10.19 0.74
C THR A 109 11.21 10.47 -0.61
N GLN A 110 10.95 9.63 -1.62
CA GLN A 110 11.39 9.85 -3.00
C GLN A 110 10.28 10.40 -3.90
N LEU A 111 10.66 10.81 -5.13
CA LEU A 111 9.72 11.29 -6.14
C LEU A 111 9.16 10.10 -6.93
N GLY A 112 7.84 10.03 -7.09
CA GLY A 112 7.17 8.93 -7.77
C GLY A 112 7.58 8.75 -9.24
N PHE A 113 8.04 9.81 -9.89
CA PHE A 113 8.51 9.74 -11.28
C PHE A 113 9.94 9.22 -11.43
N SER A 114 10.71 9.17 -10.33
CA SER A 114 12.11 8.73 -10.37
C SER A 114 12.19 7.23 -10.60
N ALA A 115 13.20 6.81 -11.35
CA ALA A 115 13.52 5.40 -11.60
C ALA A 115 14.81 4.99 -10.84
N GLY A 116 15.27 3.75 -11.04
CA GLY A 116 16.50 3.22 -10.45
C GLY A 116 16.33 2.61 -9.06
N GLY A 117 17.25 1.72 -8.69
CA GLY A 117 17.18 0.87 -7.50
C GLY A 117 17.68 -0.55 -7.82
N SER A 118 17.17 -1.54 -7.09
CA SER A 118 17.45 -2.97 -7.30
C SER A 118 16.11 -3.71 -7.46
N GLY A 119 15.91 -4.47 -8.53
CA GLY A 119 14.68 -5.23 -8.73
C GLY A 119 14.54 -6.37 -7.75
N SER A 120 15.65 -7.00 -7.33
CA SER A 120 15.59 -8.00 -6.26
C SER A 120 15.15 -7.40 -4.92
N ASP A 121 15.47 -6.14 -4.65
CA ASP A 121 14.99 -5.41 -3.46
C ASP A 121 13.50 -5.07 -3.51
N TYR A 122 12.93 -4.88 -4.71
CA TYR A 122 11.50 -4.58 -4.89
C TYR A 122 10.60 -5.78 -4.53
N LEU A 123 11.13 -7.00 -4.45
CA LEU A 123 10.38 -8.15 -3.93
C LEU A 123 10.09 -8.04 -2.42
N GLY A 124 10.93 -7.31 -1.68
CA GLY A 124 10.76 -7.09 -0.24
C GLY A 124 9.45 -6.40 0.11
N PRO A 125 9.16 -5.20 -0.44
CA PRO A 125 7.87 -4.54 -0.28
C PRO A 125 6.67 -5.42 -0.66
N LEU A 126 6.75 -6.18 -1.76
CA LEU A 126 5.67 -7.08 -2.21
C LEU A 126 5.36 -8.20 -1.22
N ALA A 127 6.37 -8.70 -0.53
CA ALA A 127 6.23 -9.67 0.56
C ALA A 127 5.78 -9.03 1.89
N ASN A 128 5.84 -7.69 2.02
CA ASN A 128 5.56 -6.96 3.24
C ASN A 128 4.37 -5.99 3.08
N GLY A 129 3.38 -6.41 2.29
CA GLY A 129 2.07 -5.78 2.22
C GLY A 129 1.88 -4.75 1.12
N PHE A 130 2.93 -4.39 0.35
CA PHE A 130 2.76 -3.62 -0.88
C PHE A 130 2.05 -4.47 -1.93
N ARG A 131 1.09 -3.88 -2.64
CA ARG A 131 0.30 -4.60 -3.65
C ARG A 131 0.20 -3.81 -4.94
N ILE A 132 0.14 -4.50 -6.08
CA ILE A 132 0.06 -3.90 -7.42
C ILE A 132 -1.34 -4.16 -8.00
N PRO A 133 -2.04 -3.17 -8.58
CA PRO A 133 -3.27 -3.41 -9.34
C PRO A 133 -2.98 -3.88 -10.77
N GLU A 134 -4.03 -4.23 -11.50
CA GLU A 134 -3.93 -4.48 -12.95
C GLU A 134 -3.52 -3.22 -13.73
N GLU A 135 -2.87 -3.41 -14.87
CA GLU A 135 -2.34 -2.37 -15.75
C GLU A 135 -3.41 -1.36 -16.21
N THR A 136 -4.65 -1.82 -16.38
CA THR A 136 -5.80 -0.96 -16.74
C THR A 136 -6.11 0.12 -15.70
N VAL A 137 -5.67 -0.06 -14.44
CA VAL A 137 -5.86 0.92 -13.37
C VAL A 137 -4.95 2.12 -13.57
N TRP A 138 -3.68 1.89 -13.91
CA TRP A 138 -2.71 2.94 -14.19
C TRP A 138 -1.76 2.52 -15.32
N PRO A 139 -2.14 2.74 -16.58
CA PRO A 139 -1.34 2.29 -17.71
C PRO A 139 0.09 2.83 -17.69
N TYR A 140 1.02 1.99 -18.11
CA TYR A 140 2.41 2.29 -18.22
C TYR A 140 2.67 3.34 -19.29
N ARG A 141 3.52 4.28 -18.91
CA ARG A 141 4.01 5.32 -19.79
C ARG A 141 5.45 4.99 -20.13
N SER A 142 5.73 4.79 -21.41
CA SER A 142 7.05 4.39 -21.93
C SER A 142 8.05 5.54 -22.15
N ARG A 143 7.59 6.80 -22.15
CA ARG A 143 8.45 7.99 -22.26
C ARG A 143 8.74 8.63 -20.91
N ASP A 144 9.92 9.21 -20.77
CA ASP A 144 10.31 9.98 -19.59
C ASP A 144 9.33 11.09 -19.26
N PHE A 145 9.22 11.39 -17.97
CA PHE A 145 8.52 12.57 -17.49
C PHE A 145 9.36 13.82 -17.75
N THR A 146 8.70 14.88 -18.21
CA THR A 146 9.33 16.14 -18.62
C THR A 146 8.61 17.34 -17.99
N ALA A 147 9.18 18.53 -18.12
CA ALA A 147 8.55 19.76 -17.66
C ALA A 147 7.18 20.04 -18.32
N ARG A 148 6.92 19.47 -19.51
CA ARG A 148 5.61 19.54 -20.18
C ARG A 148 4.52 18.78 -19.43
N ASP A 149 4.90 17.74 -18.68
CA ASP A 149 3.98 16.94 -17.89
C ASP A 149 3.70 17.58 -16.53
N HIS A 150 4.72 18.21 -15.94
CA HIS A 150 4.60 19.02 -14.73
C HIS A 150 5.81 19.95 -14.60
N PRO A 151 5.65 21.28 -14.42
CA PRO A 151 6.76 22.24 -14.44
C PRO A 151 7.90 21.93 -13.45
N ALA A 152 7.56 21.40 -12.27
CA ALA A 152 8.54 21.03 -11.25
C ALA A 152 9.61 20.03 -11.74
N ILE A 153 9.34 19.25 -12.78
CA ILE A 153 10.27 18.24 -13.34
C ILE A 153 11.46 18.90 -14.05
N ALA A 154 11.39 20.19 -14.38
CA ALA A 154 12.55 20.97 -14.82
C ALA A 154 13.70 20.95 -13.80
N ASN A 155 13.39 20.73 -12.51
CA ASN A 155 14.39 20.61 -11.45
C ASN A 155 14.99 19.20 -11.42
N LYS A 156 16.32 19.11 -11.52
CA LYS A 156 17.07 17.85 -11.33
C LYS A 156 16.67 17.18 -10.01
N TYR A 157 16.59 15.85 -9.99
CA TYR A 157 16.10 15.08 -8.85
C TYR A 157 16.89 15.31 -7.55
N ASN A 158 18.18 15.64 -7.66
CA ASN A 158 19.09 15.90 -6.53
C ASN A 158 19.21 17.40 -6.18
N SER A 159 18.42 18.26 -6.81
CA SER A 159 18.48 19.71 -6.54
C SER A 159 17.88 20.07 -5.16
N PRO A 160 18.33 21.20 -4.56
CA PRO A 160 17.75 21.73 -3.32
C PRO A 160 16.24 22.01 -3.37
N TYR A 161 15.66 22.18 -4.57
CA TYR A 161 14.21 22.33 -4.76
C TYR A 161 13.42 21.19 -4.10
N TRP A 162 13.96 19.96 -4.15
CA TRP A 162 13.35 18.77 -3.57
C TRP A 162 13.72 18.51 -2.11
N SER A 163 14.40 19.45 -1.44
CA SER A 163 14.89 19.30 -0.06
C SER A 163 13.78 19.26 0.99
N LYS A 164 12.59 19.79 0.66
CA LYS A 164 11.43 19.81 1.57
C LYS A 164 10.41 18.73 1.24
N GLN A 165 9.90 18.06 2.28
CA GLN A 165 8.86 17.04 2.12
C GLN A 165 7.58 17.61 1.51
N LYS A 166 7.28 18.88 1.79
CA LYS A 166 6.10 19.56 1.25
C LYS A 166 6.17 19.62 -0.28
N THR A 167 7.31 20.04 -0.84
CA THR A 167 7.53 20.08 -2.29
C THR A 167 7.39 18.71 -2.95
N LYS A 168 7.94 17.66 -2.32
CA LYS A 168 7.75 16.28 -2.81
C LYS A 168 6.30 15.83 -2.75
N SER A 169 5.59 16.17 -1.69
CA SER A 169 4.18 15.81 -1.49
C SER A 169 3.28 16.59 -2.44
N ASP A 170 3.61 17.85 -2.76
CA ASP A 170 2.95 18.64 -3.80
C ASP A 170 3.01 17.92 -5.14
N PHE A 171 4.18 17.44 -5.52
CA PHE A 171 4.34 16.65 -6.73
C PHE A 171 3.62 15.29 -6.64
N ASN A 172 3.90 14.51 -5.60
CA ASN A 172 3.46 13.11 -5.49
C ASN A 172 1.94 12.97 -5.27
N LEU A 173 1.32 13.90 -4.54
CA LEU A 173 -0.09 13.82 -4.14
C LEU A 173 -0.99 14.76 -4.95
N GLU A 174 -0.48 15.89 -5.44
CA GLU A 174 -1.27 16.91 -6.14
C GLU A 174 -0.80 17.21 -7.56
N GLY A 175 0.29 16.62 -8.06
CA GLY A 175 0.82 16.87 -9.41
C GLY A 175 -0.04 16.32 -10.56
N GLY A 176 -1.30 15.92 -10.31
CA GLY A 176 -2.23 15.39 -11.31
C GLY A 176 -1.99 13.93 -11.72
N PHE A 177 -0.88 13.32 -11.29
CA PHE A 177 -0.52 11.94 -11.61
C PHE A 177 -1.32 10.92 -10.79
N LEU A 178 -1.36 11.09 -9.47
CA LEU A 178 -2.07 10.19 -8.58
C LEU A 178 -3.56 10.54 -8.55
N LYS A 179 -4.41 9.64 -9.05
CA LYS A 179 -5.86 9.82 -9.09
C LYS A 179 -6.55 8.85 -8.13
N LYS A 180 -7.75 9.22 -7.67
CA LYS A 180 -8.57 8.39 -6.75
C LYS A 180 -8.76 6.96 -7.27
N LYS A 181 -9.00 6.79 -8.58
CA LYS A 181 -9.15 5.47 -9.21
C LYS A 181 -7.93 4.56 -9.02
N HIS A 182 -6.72 5.12 -8.92
CA HIS A 182 -5.49 4.35 -8.66
C HIS A 182 -5.44 3.82 -7.22
N LEU A 183 -6.19 4.41 -6.30
CA LEU A 183 -6.18 4.08 -4.87
C LEU A 183 -7.33 3.13 -4.47
N THR A 184 -8.27 2.86 -5.38
CA THR A 184 -9.53 2.15 -5.08
C THR A 184 -9.82 1.00 -6.06
N ALA A 185 -8.80 0.40 -6.68
CA ALA A 185 -8.99 -0.79 -7.51
C ALA A 185 -9.65 -1.94 -6.73
N ALA A 186 -10.43 -2.77 -7.45
CA ALA A 186 -11.13 -3.90 -6.85
C ALA A 186 -10.17 -5.02 -6.40
N ARG A 187 -9.05 -5.19 -7.10
CA ARG A 187 -8.06 -6.23 -6.83
C ARG A 187 -6.66 -5.64 -6.85
N TYR A 188 -5.85 -6.05 -5.88
CA TYR A 188 -4.42 -5.85 -5.84
C TYR A 188 -3.72 -7.18 -5.54
N TYR A 189 -2.50 -7.32 -6.06
CA TYR A 189 -1.71 -8.54 -6.13
C TYR A 189 -0.40 -8.37 -5.34
N SER A 190 0.04 -9.40 -4.62
CA SER A 190 1.15 -9.34 -3.64
C SER A 190 1.81 -10.71 -3.46
N GLY A 191 3.03 -10.74 -2.93
CA GLY A 191 3.69 -11.97 -2.47
C GLY A 191 3.35 -12.30 -1.00
N THR A 192 3.37 -13.58 -0.63
CA THR A 192 3.40 -14.01 0.78
C THR A 192 4.81 -14.01 1.36
N GLY A 193 5.83 -14.06 0.50
CA GLY A 193 7.23 -14.09 0.88
C GLY A 193 8.16 -13.98 -0.32
N PHE A 194 9.43 -13.72 -0.03
CA PHE A 194 10.52 -13.72 -1.00
C PHE A 194 11.80 -14.16 -0.29
N ASN A 195 12.78 -14.65 -1.05
CA ASN A 195 14.09 -15.02 -0.54
C ASN A 195 15.17 -14.39 -1.41
N ARG A 196 16.23 -13.89 -0.75
CA ARG A 196 17.45 -13.45 -1.43
C ARG A 196 18.38 -14.62 -1.66
N ILE A 197 19.06 -14.61 -2.78
CA ILE A 197 20.18 -15.50 -3.07
C ILE A 197 21.46 -14.77 -2.71
N SER A 198 22.30 -15.39 -1.88
CA SER A 198 23.57 -14.81 -1.47
C SER A 198 24.49 -14.61 -2.67
N GLY A 199 24.92 -13.36 -2.89
CA GLY A 199 25.85 -13.00 -3.95
C GLY A 199 27.33 -13.00 -3.54
N ARG A 200 27.67 -13.40 -2.30
CA ARG A 200 29.06 -13.35 -1.76
C ARG A 200 30.02 -14.25 -2.52
N ASN A 201 29.58 -15.44 -2.90
CA ASN A 201 30.32 -16.36 -3.76
C ASN A 201 29.51 -16.56 -5.04
N LYS A 202 30.10 -16.22 -6.19
CA LYS A 202 29.40 -16.25 -7.48
C LYS A 202 29.02 -17.66 -7.91
N ASP A 203 29.87 -18.66 -7.67
CA ASP A 203 29.55 -20.05 -8.01
C ASP A 203 28.38 -20.59 -7.18
N THR A 204 28.35 -20.26 -5.90
CA THR A 204 27.20 -20.60 -5.04
C THR A 204 25.95 -19.85 -5.46
N MET A 205 26.06 -18.59 -5.89
CA MET A 205 24.92 -17.83 -6.43
C MET A 205 24.35 -18.49 -7.69
N ILE A 206 25.20 -18.86 -8.64
CA ILE A 206 24.79 -19.53 -9.89
C ILE A 206 24.07 -20.85 -9.59
N ARG A 207 24.65 -21.72 -8.75
CA ARG A 207 24.00 -22.98 -8.34
C ARG A 207 22.66 -22.73 -7.64
N ALA A 208 22.59 -21.72 -6.78
CA ALA A 208 21.35 -21.37 -6.10
C ALA A 208 20.27 -20.87 -7.08
N ILE A 209 20.65 -20.12 -8.12
CA ILE A 209 19.72 -19.73 -9.21
C ILE A 209 19.18 -20.98 -9.92
N GLU A 210 20.05 -21.90 -10.33
CA GLU A 210 19.64 -23.16 -10.99
C GLU A 210 18.71 -23.99 -10.11
N ASN A 211 19.00 -24.09 -8.81
CA ASN A 211 18.16 -24.80 -7.85
C ASN A 211 16.75 -24.21 -7.78
N GLN A 212 16.63 -22.88 -7.79
CA GLN A 212 15.31 -22.23 -7.77
C GLN A 212 14.56 -22.41 -9.08
N LEU A 213 15.25 -22.30 -10.21
CA LEU A 213 14.64 -22.55 -11.53
C LEU A 213 14.15 -23.99 -11.64
N SER A 214 14.94 -24.96 -11.17
CA SER A 214 14.54 -26.39 -11.10
C SER A 214 13.33 -26.60 -10.20
N ALA A 215 13.21 -25.82 -9.13
CA ALA A 215 12.03 -25.75 -8.26
C ALA A 215 10.87 -24.91 -8.86
N ARG A 216 10.92 -24.60 -10.16
CA ARG A 216 9.95 -23.79 -10.90
C ARG A 216 9.75 -22.39 -10.30
N ARG A 217 10.83 -21.73 -9.89
CA ARG A 217 10.82 -20.34 -9.39
C ARG A 217 11.76 -19.49 -10.23
N GLU A 218 11.20 -18.51 -10.92
CA GLU A 218 11.97 -17.50 -11.64
C GLU A 218 12.72 -16.62 -10.66
N VAL A 219 13.86 -16.11 -11.13
CA VAL A 219 14.78 -15.35 -10.28
C VAL A 219 14.95 -13.95 -10.86
N VAL A 220 14.59 -12.93 -10.08
CA VAL A 220 14.95 -11.55 -10.38
C VAL A 220 16.45 -11.39 -10.15
N ILE A 221 17.15 -10.89 -11.15
CA ILE A 221 18.59 -10.66 -11.11
C ILE A 221 18.88 -9.17 -11.30
N ASP A 222 19.81 -8.64 -10.51
CA ASP A 222 20.41 -7.33 -10.71
C ASP A 222 21.89 -7.49 -11.08
N MET A 223 22.31 -6.80 -12.14
CA MET A 223 23.65 -6.91 -12.69
C MET A 223 24.15 -5.59 -13.28
N ASN A 224 25.47 -5.44 -13.35
CA ASN A 224 26.11 -4.37 -14.10
C ASN A 224 26.32 -4.84 -15.54
N MET A 225 25.47 -4.41 -16.45
CA MET A 225 25.59 -4.72 -17.86
C MET A 225 26.94 -4.22 -18.38
N GLN A 226 27.71 -5.14 -18.96
CA GLN A 226 28.87 -4.83 -19.78
C GLN A 226 29.06 -6.01 -20.73
N TYR A 227 28.58 -5.85 -21.97
CA TYR A 227 28.33 -7.01 -22.83
C TYR A 227 28.60 -6.75 -24.29
N ARG A 228 28.87 -7.82 -25.03
CA ARG A 228 28.75 -7.85 -26.49
C ARG A 228 27.64 -8.82 -26.88
N ILE A 229 27.07 -8.63 -28.06
CA ILE A 229 26.13 -9.59 -28.63
C ILE A 229 26.96 -10.51 -29.51
N SER A 230 27.05 -11.79 -29.17
CA SER A 230 27.63 -12.76 -30.08
C SER A 230 26.60 -13.27 -31.06
N ASN A 231 27.02 -13.39 -32.31
CA ASN A 231 26.34 -14.18 -33.32
C ASN A 231 26.95 -15.58 -33.25
N SER A 232 26.60 -16.37 -32.23
CA SER A 232 27.06 -17.76 -32.18
C SER A 232 26.45 -18.52 -33.38
N ASP A 233 27.33 -19.20 -34.13
CA ASP A 233 27.13 -19.68 -35.50
C ASP A 233 25.71 -20.20 -35.84
N ASN A 234 25.14 -19.64 -36.92
CA ASN A 234 24.05 -20.17 -37.73
C ASN A 234 22.67 -20.45 -37.12
N ARG A 235 22.31 -20.02 -35.90
CA ARG A 235 20.93 -20.27 -35.36
C ARG A 235 20.35 -19.19 -34.45
N ASP A 236 20.07 -17.98 -34.92
CA ASP A 236 19.21 -16.99 -34.22
C ASP A 236 19.57 -16.68 -32.74
N LYS A 237 20.70 -17.17 -32.20
CA LYS A 237 21.06 -17.10 -30.79
C LYS A 237 21.90 -15.86 -30.58
N ARG A 238 21.22 -14.73 -30.48
CA ARG A 238 21.81 -13.50 -29.95
C ARG A 238 22.01 -13.69 -28.45
N MET A 239 23.26 -13.97 -28.06
CA MET A 239 23.64 -14.18 -26.67
C MET A 239 24.36 -12.94 -26.15
N LEU A 240 24.03 -12.54 -24.92
CA LEU A 240 24.80 -11.53 -24.20
C LEU A 240 25.99 -12.22 -23.56
N GLU A 241 27.17 -11.81 -24.01
CA GLU A 241 28.45 -12.29 -23.51
C GLU A 241 29.17 -11.19 -22.75
N ARG A 242 29.99 -11.59 -21.79
CA ARG A 242 30.88 -10.69 -21.07
C ARG A 242 31.77 -9.95 -22.07
N CYS A 243 31.94 -8.65 -21.83
CA CYS A 243 32.86 -7.84 -22.61
C CYS A 243 33.51 -6.77 -21.74
N ASP A 244 34.70 -7.06 -21.21
CA ASP A 244 35.39 -6.17 -20.26
C ASP A 244 35.84 -4.84 -20.89
N THR A 245 35.99 -4.80 -22.22
CA THR A 245 36.37 -3.61 -22.99
C THR A 245 35.17 -2.84 -23.53
N CYS A 246 33.94 -3.37 -23.44
CA CYS A 246 32.77 -2.70 -23.99
C CYS A 246 32.35 -1.49 -23.14
N THR A 247 31.87 -0.45 -23.81
CA THR A 247 31.47 0.84 -23.22
C THR A 247 30.02 0.88 -22.76
N ASN A 248 29.19 -0.11 -23.14
CA ASN A 248 27.80 -0.23 -22.75
C ASN A 248 27.66 -0.66 -21.28
N ARG A 249 27.90 0.30 -20.38
CA ARG A 249 27.86 0.09 -18.94
C ARG A 249 26.55 0.58 -18.33
N GLY A 250 25.98 -0.20 -17.42
CA GLY A 250 24.85 0.27 -16.62
C GLY A 250 24.23 -0.80 -15.75
N ALA A 251 23.72 -0.41 -14.59
CA ALA A 251 22.92 -1.32 -13.76
C ALA A 251 21.61 -1.67 -14.48
N HIS A 252 21.28 -2.96 -14.50
CA HIS A 252 20.06 -3.47 -15.10
C HIS A 252 19.46 -4.60 -14.28
N SER A 253 18.15 -4.77 -14.40
CA SER A 253 17.39 -5.79 -13.68
C SER A 253 16.52 -6.57 -14.65
N MET A 254 16.53 -7.89 -14.54
CA MET A 254 15.81 -8.80 -15.44
C MET A 254 15.26 -10.01 -14.67
N LEU A 255 14.46 -10.83 -15.35
CA LEU A 255 13.92 -12.07 -14.79
C LEU A 255 14.54 -13.29 -15.49
N ILE A 256 15.25 -14.14 -14.74
CA ILE A 256 15.75 -15.41 -15.23
C ILE A 256 14.61 -16.44 -15.17
N VAL A 257 14.33 -17.08 -16.30
CA VAL A 257 13.21 -18.03 -16.47
C VAL A 257 13.67 -19.43 -16.86
N GLY A 258 14.97 -19.67 -17.00
CA GLY A 258 15.48 -20.98 -17.35
C GLY A 258 16.99 -20.98 -17.59
N TYR A 259 17.52 -22.16 -17.90
CA TYR A 259 18.92 -22.35 -18.26
C TYR A 259 19.11 -23.59 -19.15
N ASN A 260 20.24 -23.64 -19.86
CA ASN A 260 20.63 -24.76 -20.69
C ASN A 260 22.14 -25.03 -20.58
N ARG A 261 22.47 -26.25 -20.17
CA ARG A 261 23.83 -26.78 -19.93
C ARG A 261 24.08 -28.06 -20.72
N VAL A 262 23.26 -28.35 -21.75
CA VAL A 262 23.26 -29.64 -22.46
C VAL A 262 24.55 -29.84 -23.27
N SER A 263 25.16 -28.74 -23.73
CA SER A 263 26.45 -28.78 -24.41
C SER A 263 27.56 -29.30 -23.50
N ARG A 264 28.43 -30.17 -24.01
CA ARG A 264 29.67 -30.56 -23.30
C ARG A 264 30.65 -29.38 -23.17
N ASP A 265 30.61 -28.47 -24.14
CA ASP A 265 31.35 -27.21 -24.10
C ASP A 265 30.59 -26.20 -23.22
N SER A 266 31.19 -25.87 -22.07
CA SER A 266 30.63 -24.98 -21.06
C SER A 266 30.52 -23.52 -21.51
N THR A 267 31.28 -23.12 -22.54
CA THR A 267 31.17 -21.77 -23.12
C THR A 267 29.84 -21.55 -23.84
N LYS A 268 29.16 -22.65 -24.21
CA LYS A 268 27.83 -22.64 -24.84
C LYS A 268 26.69 -22.73 -23.82
N HIS A 269 26.96 -22.72 -22.52
CA HIS A 269 25.93 -22.71 -21.48
C HIS A 269 25.31 -21.32 -21.33
N TYR A 270 24.01 -21.24 -21.11
CA TYR A 270 23.31 -19.96 -20.98
C TYR A 270 22.08 -20.02 -20.07
N PHE A 271 21.70 -18.85 -19.57
CA PHE A 271 20.43 -18.57 -18.94
C PHE A 271 19.44 -17.99 -19.94
N ILE A 272 18.16 -18.33 -19.79
CA ILE A 272 17.03 -17.78 -20.54
C ILE A 272 16.45 -16.65 -19.69
N VAL A 273 16.35 -15.44 -20.27
CA VAL A 273 16.04 -14.23 -19.51
C VAL A 273 14.91 -13.45 -20.17
N LYS A 274 13.86 -13.16 -19.40
CA LYS A 274 12.80 -12.23 -19.76
C LYS A 274 13.29 -10.81 -19.46
N ASN A 275 13.53 -10.07 -20.53
CA ASN A 275 13.96 -8.67 -20.49
C ASN A 275 12.77 -7.73 -20.73
N SER A 276 12.95 -6.44 -20.45
CA SER A 276 11.90 -5.41 -20.52
C SER A 276 12.17 -4.35 -21.58
N TRP A 277 12.77 -4.73 -22.71
CA TRP A 277 13.07 -3.83 -23.83
C TRP A 277 12.12 -3.96 -25.01
N GLY A 278 11.12 -4.85 -24.91
CA GLY A 278 10.19 -5.19 -25.99
C GLY A 278 10.67 -6.36 -26.85
N ILE A 279 9.71 -6.99 -27.55
CA ILE A 279 9.93 -8.21 -28.34
C ILE A 279 10.86 -8.00 -29.55
N ASN A 280 10.89 -6.79 -30.11
CA ASN A 280 11.67 -6.43 -31.29
C ASN A 280 13.04 -5.81 -30.96
N HIS A 281 13.53 -5.97 -29.73
CA HIS A 281 14.82 -5.40 -29.35
C HIS A 281 15.98 -6.18 -30.01
N ASN A 282 17.10 -5.52 -30.30
CA ASN A 282 18.21 -6.17 -31.00
C ASN A 282 18.90 -7.28 -30.18
N THR A 283 18.68 -7.33 -28.86
CA THR A 283 19.17 -8.39 -27.95
C THR A 283 18.15 -9.49 -27.68
N THR A 284 16.96 -9.43 -28.25
CA THR A 284 15.93 -10.47 -28.08
C THR A 284 15.89 -11.37 -29.31
N ARG A 285 15.56 -12.64 -29.09
CA ARG A 285 15.24 -13.58 -30.16
C ARG A 285 13.85 -13.29 -30.73
N THR A 286 13.43 -14.08 -31.72
CA THR A 286 12.08 -14.06 -32.29
C THR A 286 10.99 -14.35 -31.26
N ASP A 287 11.31 -15.05 -30.17
CA ASP A 287 10.42 -15.29 -29.02
C ASP A 287 10.43 -14.16 -27.97
N GLY A 288 11.23 -13.11 -28.18
CA GLY A 288 11.35 -11.97 -27.28
C GLY A 288 12.25 -12.17 -26.04
N TYR A 289 12.87 -13.35 -25.88
CA TYR A 289 13.77 -13.61 -24.76
C TYR A 289 15.22 -13.27 -25.10
N THR A 290 15.98 -12.92 -24.08
CA THR A 290 17.43 -12.68 -24.15
C THR A 290 18.16 -13.83 -23.50
N PHE A 291 19.25 -14.30 -24.11
CA PHE A 291 20.07 -15.37 -23.54
C PHE A 291 21.36 -14.77 -22.99
N ILE A 292 21.77 -15.19 -21.79
CA ILE A 292 22.95 -14.64 -21.09
C ILE A 292 23.91 -15.78 -20.78
N THR A 293 25.20 -15.64 -21.11
CA THR A 293 26.20 -16.67 -20.77
C THR A 293 26.40 -16.79 -19.27
N TYR A 294 26.81 -17.97 -18.83
CA TYR A 294 27.19 -18.20 -17.43
C TYR A 294 28.33 -17.27 -16.99
N ASP A 295 29.34 -17.07 -17.84
CA ASP A 295 30.46 -16.18 -17.54
C ASP A 295 30.00 -14.73 -17.34
N MET A 296 29.12 -14.22 -18.21
CA MET A 296 28.55 -12.87 -18.03
C MET A 296 27.81 -12.76 -16.71
N LEU A 297 26.91 -13.70 -16.41
CA LEU A 297 26.13 -13.67 -15.18
C LEU A 297 27.02 -13.75 -13.94
N LYS A 298 28.01 -14.64 -13.95
CA LYS A 298 28.99 -14.84 -12.86
C LYS A 298 29.82 -13.57 -12.61
N ALA A 299 30.24 -12.89 -13.67
CA ALA A 299 31.06 -11.68 -13.58
C ALA A 299 30.25 -10.45 -13.13
N THR A 300 29.00 -10.31 -13.58
CA THR A 300 28.28 -9.03 -13.50
C THR A 300 27.12 -8.98 -12.51
N ALA A 301 26.54 -10.13 -12.12
CA ALA A 301 25.42 -10.15 -11.18
C ALA A 301 25.87 -9.78 -9.78
N TYR A 302 25.13 -8.91 -9.10
CA TYR A 302 25.44 -8.51 -7.72
C TYR A 302 24.29 -8.77 -6.73
N SER A 303 23.07 -9.01 -7.20
CA SER A 303 21.95 -9.40 -6.34
C SER A 303 20.97 -10.29 -7.09
N ALA A 304 20.36 -11.24 -6.39
CA ALA A 304 19.24 -12.01 -6.92
C ALA A 304 18.23 -12.36 -5.83
N ALA A 305 16.97 -12.50 -6.23
CA ALA A 305 15.90 -12.91 -5.33
C ALA A 305 14.74 -13.55 -6.10
N TYR A 306 13.89 -14.29 -5.39
CA TYR A 306 12.71 -14.95 -5.95
C TYR A 306 11.53 -14.88 -4.98
N ILE A 307 10.32 -14.96 -5.53
CA ILE A 307 9.06 -14.99 -4.77
C ILE A 307 8.81 -16.43 -4.28
N THR A 308 8.43 -16.59 -3.02
CA THR A 308 8.15 -17.90 -2.42
C THR A 308 6.68 -18.30 -2.45
N GLY A 309 5.78 -17.33 -2.66
CA GLY A 309 4.35 -17.55 -2.81
C GLY A 309 3.58 -16.24 -3.03
N VAL A 310 2.29 -16.35 -3.32
CA VAL A 310 1.39 -15.23 -3.64
C VAL A 310 0.19 -15.19 -2.70
N THR A 311 -0.36 -13.99 -2.47
CA THR A 311 -1.60 -13.83 -1.70
C THR A 311 -2.83 -13.88 -2.59
N ASN A 312 -4.00 -14.24 -2.06
CA ASN A 312 -5.26 -14.08 -2.81
C ASN A 312 -5.48 -12.59 -3.16
N PRO A 313 -5.77 -12.25 -4.43
CA PRO A 313 -6.02 -10.88 -4.84
C PRO A 313 -7.18 -10.28 -4.08
N ARG A 314 -7.03 -9.05 -3.57
CA ARG A 314 -8.06 -8.39 -2.76
C ARG A 314 -7.98 -6.86 -2.85
N PRO A 315 -9.06 -6.13 -2.49
CA PRO A 315 -8.98 -4.69 -2.32
C PRO A 315 -7.91 -4.29 -1.29
N TRP A 316 -7.33 -3.10 -1.45
CA TRP A 316 -6.39 -2.50 -0.49
C TRP A 316 -6.98 -1.22 0.15
N PRO A 317 -7.96 -1.36 1.07
CA PRO A 317 -8.72 -0.22 1.59
C PRO A 317 -7.89 0.87 2.29
N GLU A 318 -6.75 0.49 2.89
CA GLU A 318 -5.78 1.38 3.53
C GLU A 318 -5.19 2.38 2.53
N LEU A 319 -4.94 1.94 1.29
CA LEU A 319 -4.33 2.75 0.24
C LEU A 319 -5.14 4.00 -0.09
N ALA A 320 -6.48 3.92 -0.01
CA ALA A 320 -7.34 5.08 -0.27
C ALA A 320 -7.28 6.16 0.82
N ASN A 321 -6.53 5.95 1.92
CA ASN A 321 -6.21 7.01 2.86
C ASN A 321 -5.06 7.91 2.36
N ILE A 322 -4.25 7.46 1.40
CA ILE A 322 -3.21 8.27 0.76
C ILE A 322 -3.83 9.52 0.13
N GLY A 323 -3.17 10.66 0.32
CA GLY A 323 -3.56 11.95 -0.25
C GLY A 323 -3.33 13.11 0.70
N ARG A 324 -3.72 14.31 0.24
CA ARG A 324 -3.69 15.54 1.02
C ARG A 324 -5.04 15.83 1.66
N TRP A 325 -5.03 16.06 2.96
CA TRP A 325 -6.23 16.24 3.77
C TRP A 325 -6.21 17.57 4.52
N GLU A 326 -7.26 18.37 4.35
CA GLU A 326 -7.55 19.52 5.19
C GLU A 326 -8.14 19.03 6.50
N THR A 327 -7.56 19.43 7.63
CA THR A 327 -7.91 18.87 8.93
C THR A 327 -8.55 19.90 9.86
N LYS A 328 -9.55 19.43 10.63
CA LYS A 328 -10.16 20.15 11.74
C LYS A 328 -10.13 19.25 12.97
N LEU A 329 -9.01 19.28 13.69
CA LEU A 329 -8.70 18.41 14.80
C LEU A 329 -8.65 19.21 16.11
N GLY A 330 -9.73 19.94 16.41
CA GLY A 330 -9.74 20.90 17.52
C GLY A 330 -9.18 22.26 17.14
N ALA A 331 -8.40 22.83 18.06
CA ALA A 331 -7.56 24.00 17.81
C ALA A 331 -6.44 23.70 16.78
N TRP A 332 -6.20 22.43 16.47
CA TRP A 332 -5.22 22.00 15.49
C TRP A 332 -5.85 21.87 14.10
N ARG A 333 -5.79 22.97 13.36
CA ARG A 333 -6.15 23.07 11.94
C ARG A 333 -4.91 23.08 11.07
N GLY A 334 -5.00 22.46 9.90
CA GLY A 334 -3.88 22.40 8.97
C GLY A 334 -4.10 21.43 7.82
N ILE A 335 -2.98 20.98 7.24
CA ILE A 335 -2.93 20.03 6.13
C ILE A 335 -2.20 18.78 6.60
N LEU A 336 -2.80 17.60 6.46
CA LEU A 336 -2.15 16.31 6.64
C LEU A 336 -1.86 15.68 5.28
N ASP A 337 -0.59 15.56 4.95
CA ASP A 337 -0.13 14.80 3.81
C ASP A 337 0.10 13.36 4.24
N ILE A 338 -0.70 12.45 3.68
CA ILE A 338 -0.59 11.02 3.85
C ILE A 338 0.05 10.46 2.60
N TYR A 339 1.32 10.07 2.69
CA TYR A 339 2.11 9.56 1.56
C TYR A 339 2.73 8.19 1.83
N HIS A 340 2.42 7.55 2.96
CA HIS A 340 2.94 6.23 3.30
C HIS A 340 1.87 5.32 3.89
N VAL A 341 1.93 4.03 3.56
CA VAL A 341 1.16 2.97 4.24
C VAL A 341 2.12 2.23 5.18
N PRO A 342 1.93 2.31 6.51
CA PRO A 342 2.78 1.63 7.48
C PRO A 342 2.95 0.12 7.21
N GLY A 343 4.17 -0.37 7.38
CA GLY A 343 4.55 -1.79 7.28
C GLY A 343 5.26 -2.16 5.98
N VAL A 344 5.04 -1.38 4.92
CA VAL A 344 5.65 -1.62 3.60
C VAL A 344 7.19 -1.54 3.64
N MET A 345 7.76 -0.69 4.50
CA MET A 345 9.20 -0.51 4.62
C MET A 345 9.89 -1.45 5.61
N LYS A 346 9.17 -2.44 6.18
CA LYS A 346 9.75 -3.39 7.14
C LYS A 346 11.00 -4.08 6.60
N GLN A 347 10.92 -4.69 5.40
CA GLN A 347 12.05 -5.40 4.82
C GLN A 347 13.18 -4.46 4.37
N PRO A 348 12.92 -3.34 3.68
CA PRO A 348 13.96 -2.34 3.42
C PRO A 348 14.71 -1.89 4.69
N PHE A 349 14.02 -1.67 5.82
CA PHE A 349 14.67 -1.35 7.09
C PHE A 349 15.55 -2.50 7.58
N THR A 350 15.07 -3.74 7.54
CA THR A 350 15.88 -4.91 7.91
C THR A 350 17.14 -5.04 7.04
N ASN A 351 17.04 -4.82 5.73
CA ASN A 351 18.20 -4.85 4.83
C ASN A 351 19.23 -3.75 5.15
N GLN A 352 18.76 -2.64 5.75
CA GLN A 352 19.60 -1.53 6.21
C GLN A 352 20.09 -1.72 7.65
N GLY A 353 19.93 -2.91 8.23
CA GLY A 353 20.34 -3.23 9.61
C GLY A 353 19.46 -2.60 10.68
N SER A 354 18.24 -2.15 10.33
CA SER A 354 17.31 -1.51 11.25
C SER A 354 16.20 -2.47 11.68
N SER A 355 15.98 -2.57 13.00
CA SER A 355 14.84 -3.26 13.61
C SER A 355 13.64 -2.34 13.85
N MET A 356 13.70 -1.10 13.36
CA MET A 356 12.64 -0.11 13.57
C MET A 356 11.31 -0.60 12.99
N ARG A 357 10.24 -0.40 13.74
CA ARG A 357 8.88 -0.55 13.22
C ARG A 357 8.59 0.58 12.23
N ASP A 358 8.13 0.22 11.04
CA ASP A 358 7.58 1.18 10.10
C ASP A 358 6.17 1.63 10.54
N ALA A 359 6.09 2.76 11.24
CA ALA A 359 4.82 3.39 11.61
C ALA A 359 4.61 4.74 10.93
N ARG A 360 5.42 5.17 9.96
CA ARG A 360 5.24 6.48 9.32
C ARG A 360 3.93 6.52 8.52
N ILE A 361 3.22 7.63 8.57
CA ILE A 361 2.02 7.88 7.73
C ILE A 361 2.27 9.07 6.82
N GLY A 362 2.83 10.15 7.40
CA GLY A 362 3.25 11.30 6.61
C GLY A 362 3.58 12.54 7.45
N THR A 363 3.16 13.71 6.98
CA THR A 363 3.49 15.00 7.60
C THR A 363 2.25 15.89 7.75
N PHE A 364 2.04 16.39 8.96
CA PHE A 364 1.04 17.41 9.27
C PHE A 364 1.68 18.80 9.25
N TYR A 365 1.08 19.74 8.53
CA TYR A 365 1.43 21.15 8.50
C TYR A 365 0.33 21.92 9.20
N ASN A 366 0.64 22.59 10.32
CA ASN A 366 -0.37 23.41 11.00
C ASN A 366 -0.74 24.65 10.16
N HIS A 367 -1.70 25.45 10.63
CA HIS A 367 -2.11 26.69 9.95
C HIS A 367 -1.00 27.73 9.73
N LYS A 368 0.14 27.62 10.43
CA LYS A 368 1.34 28.45 10.22
C LYS A 368 2.37 27.80 9.29
N GLY A 369 2.05 26.65 8.70
CA GLY A 369 2.96 25.87 7.86
C GLY A 369 4.02 25.07 8.61
N LYS A 370 4.04 25.07 9.96
CA LYS A 370 5.01 24.27 10.73
C LYS A 370 4.71 22.79 10.57
N ALA A 371 5.73 22.02 10.18
CA ALA A 371 5.64 20.60 9.92
C ALA A 371 5.77 19.76 11.20
N TYR A 372 5.02 18.66 11.25
CA TYR A 372 5.02 17.65 12.29
C TYR A 372 4.95 16.28 11.64
N ARG A 373 5.86 15.40 12.03
CA ARG A 373 5.93 14.01 11.60
C ARG A 373 4.78 13.22 12.21
N VAL A 374 4.10 12.42 11.39
CA VAL A 374 2.92 11.66 11.78
C VAL A 374 3.21 10.18 11.67
N ASN A 375 3.06 9.48 12.79
CA ASN A 375 3.17 8.03 12.87
C ASN A 375 1.83 7.43 13.25
N GLY A 376 1.58 6.18 12.87
CA GLY A 376 0.41 5.44 13.25
C GLY A 376 0.25 4.11 12.55
N VAL A 377 -1.00 3.65 12.52
CA VAL A 377 -1.42 2.37 11.93
C VAL A 377 -2.67 2.59 11.09
N MET A 378 -2.81 1.79 10.03
CA MET A 378 -4.00 1.72 9.19
C MET A 378 -4.57 0.31 9.22
N SER A 379 -5.90 0.20 9.35
CA SER A 379 -6.63 -1.05 9.21
C SER A 379 -7.93 -0.77 8.46
N GLY A 380 -7.95 -1.19 7.21
CA GLY A 380 -8.96 -0.80 6.23
C GLY A 380 -9.16 0.72 6.16
N ARG A 381 -10.33 1.16 6.60
CA ARG A 381 -10.74 2.58 6.58
C ARG A 381 -10.40 3.31 7.86
N LYS A 382 -9.99 2.58 8.89
CA LYS A 382 -9.62 3.13 10.18
C LYS A 382 -8.14 3.46 10.16
N MET A 383 -7.82 4.67 10.57
CA MET A 383 -6.47 5.13 10.80
C MET A 383 -6.37 5.60 12.24
N THR A 384 -5.36 5.11 12.95
CA THR A 384 -4.99 5.64 14.27
C THR A 384 -3.60 6.22 14.17
N PHE A 385 -3.46 7.52 14.46
CA PHE A 385 -2.20 8.22 14.29
C PHE A 385 -1.92 9.17 15.45
N TRP A 386 -0.66 9.56 15.57
CA TRP A 386 -0.16 10.40 16.65
C TRP A 386 0.58 11.60 16.08
N ILE A 387 0.37 12.75 16.72
CA ILE A 387 1.15 13.95 16.44
C ILE A 387 1.61 14.56 17.77
N ASP A 388 2.92 14.72 17.92
CA ASP A 388 3.54 15.33 19.08
C ASP A 388 3.85 16.81 18.81
N LYS A 389 3.22 17.70 19.59
CA LYS A 389 3.37 19.16 19.45
C LYS A 389 4.74 19.65 19.92
N ASN A 390 5.32 18.93 20.87
CA ASN A 390 6.57 19.28 21.54
C ASN A 390 7.76 18.62 20.83
N LYS A 391 7.51 17.52 20.11
CA LYS A 391 8.52 16.84 19.30
C LYS A 391 8.08 16.72 17.82
N PRO A 392 8.25 17.77 17.00
CA PRO A 392 7.78 17.76 15.62
C PRO A 392 8.46 16.71 14.74
N HIS A 393 9.70 16.31 15.05
CA HIS A 393 10.45 15.30 14.30
C HIS A 393 10.63 14.03 15.15
N VAL A 394 9.82 13.02 14.85
CA VAL A 394 9.84 11.71 15.52
C VAL A 394 10.36 10.63 14.59
N SER A 395 11.09 9.66 15.17
CA SER A 395 11.55 8.46 14.47
C SER A 395 10.38 7.61 13.99
N TYR A 396 10.60 6.78 12.96
CA TYR A 396 9.54 6.03 12.27
C TYR A 396 8.73 5.08 13.16
N ASP A 397 9.27 4.68 14.30
CA ASP A 397 8.73 3.66 15.20
C ASP A 397 8.00 4.23 16.42
N ARG A 398 8.14 5.53 16.71
CA ARG A 398 7.60 6.19 17.91
C ARG A 398 6.20 6.76 17.68
N MET A 399 5.20 6.19 18.34
CA MET A 399 3.81 6.67 18.32
C MET A 399 3.51 7.46 19.60
N ILE A 400 3.88 8.74 19.60
CA ILE A 400 3.81 9.63 20.79
C ILE A 400 3.06 10.93 20.47
N GLY A 401 2.50 11.56 21.52
CA GLY A 401 1.71 12.79 21.40
C GLY A 401 0.20 12.53 21.42
N THR A 402 -0.57 13.47 20.85
CA THR A 402 -2.03 13.38 20.81
C THR A 402 -2.45 12.24 19.87
N LYS A 403 -3.29 11.33 20.36
CA LYS A 403 -3.80 10.19 19.60
C LYS A 403 -5.08 10.58 18.87
N TYR A 404 -5.10 10.36 17.56
CA TYR A 404 -6.22 10.55 16.65
C TYR A 404 -6.71 9.19 16.17
N THR A 405 -8.01 8.94 16.24
CA THR A 405 -8.66 7.74 15.71
C THR A 405 -9.73 8.17 14.71
N MET A 406 -9.46 7.92 13.43
CA MET A 406 -10.21 8.46 12.31
C MET A 406 -10.69 7.32 11.41
N ASN A 407 -11.91 7.42 10.90
CA ASN A 407 -12.53 6.44 10.02
C ASN A 407 -12.98 7.13 8.73
N ARG A 408 -12.54 6.62 7.58
CA ARG A 408 -12.96 7.14 6.27
C ARG A 408 -14.39 6.69 5.98
N ILE A 409 -15.25 7.65 5.62
CA ILE A 409 -16.64 7.38 5.20
C ILE A 409 -16.62 6.75 3.80
N HIS A 410 -17.54 5.83 3.52
CA HIS A 410 -17.60 5.14 2.22
C HIS A 410 -17.76 6.10 1.05
N GLY A 411 -16.98 5.93 -0.01
CA GLY A 411 -17.09 6.69 -1.27
C GLY A 411 -16.60 8.14 -1.15
N GLU A 412 -16.59 8.66 0.06
CA GLU A 412 -16.35 10.05 0.36
C GLU A 412 -14.88 10.38 0.53
N ASP A 413 -14.57 11.62 0.20
CA ASP A 413 -13.31 12.28 0.48
C ASP A 413 -13.34 12.95 1.87
N LEU A 414 -13.91 12.21 2.83
CA LEU A 414 -14.15 12.64 4.19
C LEU A 414 -13.79 11.51 5.17
N THR A 415 -13.01 11.89 6.18
CA THR A 415 -12.65 11.03 7.30
C THR A 415 -13.10 11.70 8.59
N VAL A 416 -13.77 10.96 9.46
CA VAL A 416 -14.34 11.47 10.71
C VAL A 416 -13.87 10.63 11.88
N GLY A 417 -13.80 11.23 13.06
CA GLY A 417 -13.47 10.46 14.24
C GLY A 417 -13.28 11.32 15.46
N ARG A 418 -12.33 10.89 16.30
CA ARG A 418 -12.06 11.49 17.59
C ARG A 418 -10.59 11.56 17.90
N PHE A 419 -10.21 12.40 18.85
CA PHE A 419 -8.88 12.44 19.40
C PHE A 419 -8.91 12.71 20.90
N THR A 420 -7.90 12.21 21.60
CA THR A 420 -7.77 12.37 23.05
C THR A 420 -6.53 13.19 23.32
N ASP A 421 -6.69 14.34 23.97
CA ASP A 421 -5.56 15.15 24.42
C ASP A 421 -4.88 14.52 25.64
N ASN A 422 -3.75 15.11 26.08
CA ASN A 422 -3.02 14.61 27.24
C ASN A 422 -3.82 14.72 28.55
N GLY A 423 -4.90 15.49 28.58
CA GLY A 423 -5.82 15.63 29.71
C GLY A 423 -6.94 14.58 29.73
N SER A 424 -6.85 13.55 28.89
CA SER A 424 -7.87 12.51 28.72
C SER A 424 -9.22 13.02 28.19
N VAL A 425 -9.29 14.27 27.72
CA VAL A 425 -10.51 14.83 27.13
C VAL A 425 -10.58 14.37 25.68
N THR A 426 -11.72 13.81 25.30
CA THR A 426 -11.95 13.36 23.93
C THR A 426 -12.74 14.41 23.15
N TYR A 427 -12.28 14.70 21.94
CA TYR A 427 -12.90 15.65 21.04
C TYR A 427 -13.23 14.99 19.71
N ALA A 428 -14.26 15.51 19.04
CA ALA A 428 -14.54 15.20 17.66
C ALA A 428 -13.56 15.90 16.72
N GLY A 429 -13.32 15.28 15.57
CA GLY A 429 -12.55 15.88 14.49
C GLY A 429 -12.89 15.25 13.15
N TYR A 430 -12.54 15.95 12.09
CA TYR A 430 -12.67 15.43 10.74
C TYR A 430 -11.54 15.92 9.84
N MET A 431 -11.38 15.24 8.72
CA MET A 431 -10.43 15.55 7.67
C MET A 431 -11.12 15.39 6.32
N LYS A 432 -10.94 16.37 5.45
CA LYS A 432 -11.52 16.38 4.10
C LYS A 432 -10.39 16.35 3.08
N ARG A 433 -10.49 15.56 2.02
CA ARG A 433 -9.47 15.59 0.97
C ARG A 433 -9.48 16.96 0.33
N LYS A 434 -8.31 17.56 0.17
CA LYS A 434 -8.17 18.89 -0.42
C LYS A 434 -8.74 18.90 -1.84
N GLY A 435 -9.38 20.01 -2.21
CA GLY A 435 -9.99 20.21 -3.53
C GLY A 435 -11.32 19.49 -3.76
N THR A 436 -11.90 18.87 -2.74
CA THR A 436 -13.21 18.20 -2.86
C THR A 436 -14.34 19.07 -2.29
N SER A 437 -15.59 18.78 -2.65
CA SER A 437 -16.79 19.39 -2.07
C SER A 437 -17.49 18.51 -1.03
N ALA A 438 -16.85 17.40 -0.62
CA ALA A 438 -17.43 16.33 0.21
C ALA A 438 -18.09 16.80 1.52
N PHE A 439 -17.71 17.98 2.02
CA PHE A 439 -18.33 18.57 3.20
C PHE A 439 -18.28 20.10 3.13
N ARG A 440 -19.42 20.74 3.41
CA ARG A 440 -19.54 22.19 3.67
C ARG A 440 -19.84 22.38 5.15
N GLU A 441 -18.93 23.04 5.86
CA GLU A 441 -19.13 23.41 7.27
C GLU A 441 -20.41 24.27 7.39
N PRO A 442 -21.32 23.98 8.33
CA PRO A 442 -22.38 24.90 8.69
C PRO A 442 -21.82 26.15 9.39
N THR A 443 -22.69 27.11 9.68
CA THR A 443 -22.31 28.32 10.42
C THR A 443 -21.96 27.99 11.88
N VAL A 444 -20.85 28.55 12.35
CA VAL A 444 -20.35 28.36 13.72
C VAL A 444 -21.33 28.94 14.72
N LYS A 445 -21.74 28.14 15.71
CA LYS A 445 -22.44 28.61 16.92
C LYS A 445 -21.47 28.45 18.10
N ARG A 446 -21.06 29.57 18.70
CA ARG A 446 -20.31 29.60 19.96
C ARG A 446 -21.31 29.40 21.11
N ASP A 447 -20.83 28.80 22.20
CA ASP A 447 -21.60 28.43 23.40
C ASP A 447 -22.60 27.30 23.19
N GLN A 448 -22.26 26.17 23.79
CA GLN A 448 -22.86 24.88 23.53
C GLN A 448 -23.43 24.30 24.82
N SER A 449 -24.75 24.38 24.99
CA SER A 449 -25.48 23.68 26.03
C SER A 449 -25.83 22.25 25.58
N PRO A 450 -26.14 21.33 26.51
CA PRO A 450 -26.73 20.03 26.15
C PRO A 450 -28.03 20.17 25.34
N ARG A 451 -28.83 21.21 25.59
CA ARG A 451 -30.09 21.47 24.88
C ARG A 451 -29.89 21.82 23.40
N ASP A 452 -28.72 22.31 23.01
CA ASP A 452 -28.43 22.62 21.61
C ASP A 452 -28.42 21.39 20.70
N ILE A 453 -28.43 20.17 21.24
CA ILE A 453 -28.58 18.95 20.43
C ILE A 453 -30.02 18.73 19.94
N VAL A 454 -31.03 19.35 20.59
CA VAL A 454 -32.45 19.19 20.21
C VAL A 454 -32.69 19.76 18.81
N GLY A 455 -33.31 18.98 17.95
CA GLY A 455 -33.60 19.34 16.56
C GLY A 455 -33.46 18.16 15.59
N LYS A 456 -33.58 18.48 14.29
CA LYS A 456 -33.49 17.51 13.19
C LYS A 456 -32.04 17.33 12.75
N TRP A 457 -31.63 16.08 12.57
CA TRP A 457 -30.28 15.66 12.22
C TRP A 457 -30.27 14.78 10.98
N ALA A 458 -29.29 15.00 10.12
CA ALA A 458 -28.89 14.08 9.07
C ALA A 458 -27.63 13.33 9.51
N MET A 459 -27.60 12.03 9.26
CA MET A 459 -26.49 11.13 9.54
C MET A 459 -25.93 10.59 8.23
N VAL A 460 -24.61 10.63 8.07
CA VAL A 460 -23.88 9.91 7.02
C VAL A 460 -23.02 8.84 7.67
N TYR A 461 -23.18 7.59 7.25
CA TYR A 461 -22.49 6.43 7.83
C TYR A 461 -22.31 5.30 6.81
N GLY A 462 -21.56 4.26 7.18
CA GLY A 462 -21.50 2.99 6.45
C GLY A 462 -20.10 2.57 6.01
N THR A 463 -19.86 1.25 6.03
CA THR A 463 -18.58 0.63 5.62
C THR A 463 -18.53 0.15 4.18
N ASN A 464 -19.66 -0.24 3.57
CA ASN A 464 -19.69 -0.88 2.24
C ASN A 464 -20.48 -0.08 1.21
N ALA A 465 -21.38 0.78 1.68
CA ALA A 465 -22.08 1.78 0.91
C ALA A 465 -22.29 2.98 1.82
N GLN A 466 -22.31 4.18 1.24
CA GLN A 466 -22.73 5.36 1.95
C GLN A 466 -24.22 5.23 2.23
N ARG A 467 -24.60 5.45 3.48
CA ARG A 467 -26.00 5.47 3.92
C ARG A 467 -26.27 6.81 4.56
N THR A 468 -27.47 7.31 4.29
CA THR A 468 -28.01 8.50 4.94
C THR A 468 -29.19 8.10 5.81
N ALA A 469 -29.36 8.78 6.94
CA ALA A 469 -30.57 8.68 7.73
C ALA A 469 -30.90 10.06 8.30
N GLU A 470 -32.17 10.36 8.43
CA GLU A 470 -32.62 11.54 9.17
C GLU A 470 -33.29 11.10 10.46
N PHE A 471 -33.09 11.86 11.51
CA PHE A 471 -33.74 11.64 12.78
C PHE A 471 -33.93 12.94 13.53
N CYS A 472 -34.75 12.91 14.57
CA CYS A 472 -34.99 14.07 15.40
C CYS A 472 -34.75 13.76 16.87
N ILE A 473 -34.00 14.64 17.54
CA ILE A 473 -33.90 14.65 19.00
C ILE A 473 -34.89 15.67 19.51
N THR A 474 -35.91 15.21 20.25
CA THR A 474 -37.03 16.04 20.70
C THR A 474 -36.76 16.66 22.07
N SER A 475 -36.01 15.98 22.93
CA SER A 475 -35.71 16.49 24.27
C SER A 475 -34.41 15.95 24.86
N VAL A 476 -33.86 16.73 25.78
CA VAL A 476 -32.74 16.38 26.66
C VAL A 476 -33.11 16.74 28.09
N SER A 477 -33.09 15.78 29.01
CA SER A 477 -33.33 16.02 30.43
C SER A 477 -32.13 16.69 31.11
N SER A 478 -32.33 17.22 32.31
CA SER A 478 -31.24 17.70 33.18
C SER A 478 -30.25 16.59 33.54
N SER A 479 -30.71 15.34 33.69
CA SER A 479 -29.87 14.16 33.89
C SER A 479 -29.14 13.69 32.61
N GLY A 480 -29.30 14.39 31.49
CA GLY A 480 -28.64 14.08 30.23
C GLY A 480 -29.28 12.94 29.43
N THR A 481 -30.51 12.53 29.74
CA THR A 481 -31.27 11.54 28.96
C THR A 481 -31.76 12.18 27.66
N ILE A 482 -31.58 11.48 26.54
CA ILE A 482 -31.95 11.92 25.19
C ILE A 482 -33.18 11.13 24.73
N ARG A 483 -34.19 11.84 24.21
CA ARG A 483 -35.37 11.24 23.55
C ARG A 483 -35.58 11.84 22.17
N GLY A 484 -36.19 11.07 21.28
CA GLY A 484 -36.42 11.52 19.91
C GLY A 484 -37.19 10.54 19.04
N ARG A 485 -37.22 10.84 17.74
CA ARG A 485 -37.86 10.03 16.70
C ARG A 485 -36.86 9.70 15.60
N GLY A 486 -36.69 8.41 15.29
CA GLY A 486 -35.94 7.90 14.14
C GLY A 486 -36.77 6.84 13.44
N ALA A 487 -36.14 5.78 12.93
CA ALA A 487 -36.87 4.58 12.49
C ALA A 487 -37.65 3.92 13.65
N THR A 488 -37.13 4.05 14.88
CA THR A 488 -37.84 3.73 16.12
C THR A 488 -37.70 4.88 17.10
N ALA A 489 -38.27 4.74 18.31
CA ALA A 489 -38.10 5.73 19.36
C ALA A 489 -36.61 5.89 19.71
N ILE A 490 -36.08 7.10 19.57
CA ILE A 490 -34.70 7.39 19.92
C ILE A 490 -34.59 7.48 21.44
N THR A 491 -33.64 6.72 21.97
CA THR A 491 -33.24 6.74 23.37
C THR A 491 -31.73 6.90 23.46
N GLY A 492 -31.25 7.59 24.49
CA GLY A 492 -29.83 7.83 24.64
C GLY A 492 -29.47 8.57 25.90
N SER A 493 -28.18 8.82 26.07
CA SER A 493 -27.67 9.61 27.18
C SER A 493 -26.38 10.32 26.83
N PHE A 494 -26.11 11.42 27.52
CA PHE A 494 -24.78 12.02 27.55
C PHE A 494 -23.85 11.28 28.50
N LYS A 495 -22.57 11.27 28.18
CA LYS A 495 -21.53 10.82 29.10
C LYS A 495 -21.39 11.85 30.25
N PRO A 496 -21.48 11.43 31.52
CA PRO A 496 -21.30 12.32 32.67
C PRO A 496 -19.94 13.04 32.61
N GLY A 497 -19.92 14.30 33.08
CA GLY A 497 -18.69 15.11 33.16
C GLY A 497 -18.21 15.74 31.85
N GLU A 498 -18.82 15.44 30.70
CA GLU A 498 -18.36 15.97 29.40
C GLU A 498 -19.17 17.16 28.87
N GLY A 499 -20.00 17.78 29.71
CA GLY A 499 -20.77 18.99 29.35
C GLY A 499 -21.75 18.78 28.20
N GLY A 500 -22.27 17.55 28.05
CA GLY A 500 -23.19 17.20 26.97
C GLY A 500 -22.54 17.16 25.58
N ARG A 501 -21.22 16.94 25.49
CA ARG A 501 -20.51 16.82 24.20
C ARG A 501 -20.53 15.40 23.65
N HIS A 502 -20.32 14.40 24.50
CA HIS A 502 -20.32 13.00 24.13
C HIS A 502 -21.66 12.37 24.47
N PHE A 503 -22.34 11.84 23.47
CA PHE A 503 -23.62 11.18 23.62
C PHE A 503 -23.67 9.85 22.89
N ARG A 504 -24.53 8.97 23.40
CA ARG A 504 -24.90 7.70 22.78
C ARG A 504 -26.38 7.69 22.50
N ILE A 505 -26.76 7.36 21.26
CA ILE A 505 -28.17 7.25 20.85
C ILE A 505 -28.47 5.92 20.15
N ARG A 506 -29.65 5.37 20.40
CA ARG A 506 -30.25 4.17 19.77
C ARG A 506 -31.49 4.57 18.97
N GLY A 507 -31.99 3.67 18.13
CA GLY A 507 -33.28 3.84 17.45
C GLY A 507 -33.27 4.67 16.17
N ILE A 508 -32.09 5.04 15.65
CA ILE A 508 -32.00 5.78 14.38
C ILE A 508 -32.45 4.91 13.20
N ASN A 509 -31.93 3.68 13.10
CA ASN A 509 -32.27 2.74 12.03
C ASN A 509 -32.97 1.48 12.55
N ASN A 510 -32.62 1.02 13.75
CA ASN A 510 -33.23 -0.11 14.45
C ASN A 510 -32.89 -0.04 15.95
N ASN A 511 -33.45 -0.97 16.75
CA ASN A 511 -33.22 -1.04 18.20
C ASN A 511 -31.91 -1.74 18.59
N ASN A 512 -31.29 -2.50 17.67
CA ASN A 512 -30.14 -3.37 17.97
C ASN A 512 -28.78 -2.67 17.81
N GLY A 513 -28.75 -1.45 17.29
CA GLY A 513 -27.53 -0.65 17.17
C GLY A 513 -27.57 0.67 17.93
N TYR A 514 -26.40 1.30 18.05
CA TYR A 514 -26.24 2.62 18.64
C TYR A 514 -25.17 3.43 17.90
N ILE A 515 -25.25 4.75 18.04
CA ILE A 515 -24.22 5.69 17.62
C ILE A 515 -23.54 6.23 18.86
N ASP A 516 -22.22 6.21 18.87
CA ASP A 516 -21.38 6.85 19.88
C ASP A 516 -20.72 8.08 19.26
N ALA A 517 -21.19 9.28 19.60
CA ALA A 517 -20.84 10.51 18.91
C ALA A 517 -20.39 11.61 19.86
N ILE A 518 -19.47 12.43 19.37
CA ILE A 518 -18.95 13.59 20.08
C ILE A 518 -19.26 14.83 19.24
N ARG A 519 -19.87 15.83 19.86
CA ARG A 519 -20.13 17.13 19.24
C ARG A 519 -18.82 17.91 19.13
N MET A 520 -18.60 18.58 18.00
CA MET A 520 -17.41 19.41 17.82
C MET A 520 -17.46 20.61 18.76
N SER A 521 -16.41 20.85 19.53
CA SER A 521 -16.41 21.94 20.53
C SER A 521 -16.55 23.34 19.91
N TRP A 522 -16.18 23.50 18.64
CA TRP A 522 -16.35 24.75 17.88
C TRP A 522 -17.59 24.74 16.97
N HIS A 523 -18.42 23.69 17.01
CA HIS A 523 -19.58 23.56 16.13
C HIS A 523 -20.76 22.80 16.76
N GLY A 524 -21.79 23.51 17.23
CA GLY A 524 -22.94 22.90 17.90
C GLY A 524 -23.79 21.99 16.99
N ASN A 525 -23.66 22.18 15.68
CA ASN A 525 -24.47 21.46 14.68
C ASN A 525 -23.73 20.33 13.97
N ILE A 526 -22.53 19.95 14.43
CA ILE A 526 -21.81 18.78 13.89
C ILE A 526 -21.38 17.88 15.04
N ALA A 527 -21.57 16.58 14.87
CA ALA A 527 -20.92 15.56 15.68
C ALA A 527 -20.27 14.49 14.81
N THR A 528 -19.20 13.89 15.30
CA THR A 528 -18.55 12.73 14.66
C THR A 528 -18.44 11.59 15.65
N GLY A 529 -18.45 10.37 15.14
CA GLY A 529 -18.53 9.21 16.00
C GLY A 529 -18.24 7.89 15.29
N GLU A 530 -18.58 6.81 15.98
CA GLU A 530 -18.64 5.47 15.41
C GLU A 530 -20.07 4.93 15.53
N SER A 531 -20.48 4.15 14.54
CA SER A 531 -21.73 3.39 14.60
C SER A 531 -21.46 1.96 15.02
N TYR A 532 -22.34 1.39 15.83
CA TYR A 532 -22.24 0.03 16.34
C TYR A 532 -23.54 -0.72 16.03
N TRP A 533 -23.41 -1.88 15.39
CA TRP A 533 -24.54 -2.72 14.98
C TRP A 533 -24.20 -4.19 15.25
N ASP A 534 -25.20 -5.07 15.19
CA ASP A 534 -25.04 -6.54 15.22
C ASP A 534 -24.11 -7.01 16.36
N ASN A 535 -24.62 -6.95 17.60
CA ASN A 535 -23.88 -7.31 18.81
C ASN A 535 -22.72 -6.35 19.13
N GLY A 536 -22.90 -5.06 18.85
CA GLY A 536 -21.97 -4.01 19.28
C GLY A 536 -20.67 -3.95 18.48
N ARG A 537 -20.63 -4.51 17.27
CA ARG A 537 -19.47 -4.37 16.38
C ARG A 537 -19.50 -3.01 15.68
N SER A 538 -18.36 -2.31 15.68
CA SER A 538 -18.23 -1.04 14.97
C SER A 538 -18.41 -1.25 13.46
N ARG A 539 -19.30 -0.46 12.84
CA ARG A 539 -19.49 -0.36 11.38
C ARG A 539 -18.96 0.97 10.84
N GLY A 540 -17.93 1.52 11.47
CA GLY A 540 -17.17 2.65 10.96
C GLY A 540 -17.66 4.01 11.41
N GLY A 541 -17.04 5.04 10.82
CA GLY A 541 -17.24 6.44 11.17
C GLY A 541 -18.62 6.97 10.82
N VAL A 542 -19.08 7.93 11.61
CA VAL A 542 -20.36 8.62 11.44
C VAL A 542 -20.13 10.12 11.46
N LEU A 543 -20.79 10.82 10.54
CA LEU A 543 -20.97 12.26 10.56
C LEU A 543 -22.44 12.57 10.85
N LEU A 544 -22.70 13.38 11.88
CA LEU A 544 -24.01 13.91 12.19
C LEU A 544 -24.02 15.41 11.90
N LYS A 545 -25.00 15.88 11.14
CA LYS A 545 -25.21 17.28 10.82
C LYS A 545 -26.62 17.70 11.25
N LYS A 546 -26.72 18.75 12.05
CA LYS A 546 -28.03 19.34 12.36
C LYS A 546 -28.56 20.08 11.14
N ILE A 547 -29.76 19.71 10.70
CA ILE A 547 -30.44 20.26 9.52
C ILE A 547 -31.68 21.08 9.88
N GLY A 548 -32.12 21.06 11.14
CA GLY A 548 -33.22 21.89 11.62
C GLY A 548 -33.20 22.05 13.14
N THR A 549 -33.69 23.18 13.63
CA THR A 549 -33.81 23.46 15.07
C THR A 549 -35.05 22.83 15.71
N ARG A 550 -36.06 22.49 14.90
CA ARG A 550 -37.32 21.88 15.35
C ARG A 550 -37.52 20.51 14.71
N CYS A 551 -38.21 19.64 15.43
CA CYS A 551 -38.81 18.44 14.86
C CYS A 551 -40.14 18.85 14.24
N THR A 552 -40.18 19.03 12.93
CA THR A 552 -41.46 19.10 12.21
C THR A 552 -42.01 17.68 12.14
N ASN A 553 -43.32 17.53 12.38
CA ASN A 553 -44.01 16.25 12.21
C ASN A 553 -43.97 15.80 10.75
#